data_AF-A0A6J7SQK1-F1
#
_entry.id   AF-A0A6J7SQK1-F1
#
_cell.length_a   1.000
_cell.length_b   1.000
_cell.length_c   1.000
_cell.angle_alpha   90.00
_cell.angle_beta   90.00
_cell.angle_gamma   90.00
#
_symmetry.space_group_name_H-M   'P 1'
#
loop_
_entity.id
_entity.type
_entity.pdbx_description
1 polymer ?
#
loop_
_entity_poly.entity_id
_entity_poly.type
_entity_poly.pdbx_seq_one_letter_code
_entity_poly.pdbx_strand_id
1 'polypeptide(L)'
;MTDSSMLGDSGLRTLARSHVSYRPGGYHTGSAWPFDGVLTARGLLKHGFIKESQQVQARIKNAIESSGGYPEFFRGDWPEKDLINRFIQDVQFDDESGVRAHTNRIAQPPQIIQGWTVAAYSWLTSRD
;
A
#
# COMPACT_ATOMS: atom_id res chain seq x y z
N MET A 1 -0.93 -3.49 -14.61
CA MET A 1 -0.87 -2.43 -13.58
C MET A 1 -2.24 -2.22 -12.93
N THR A 2 -3.29 -1.97 -13.71
CA THR A 2 -4.67 -1.87 -13.20
C THR A 2 -5.38 -3.22 -13.08
N ASP A 3 -4.71 -4.31 -13.45
CA ASP A 3 -5.20 -5.67 -13.21
C ASP A 3 -5.19 -6.00 -11.71
N SER A 4 -6.00 -6.98 -11.33
CA SER A 4 -6.23 -7.32 -9.93
C SER A 4 -5.02 -7.90 -9.21
N SER A 5 -3.91 -8.22 -9.89
CA SER A 5 -2.68 -8.66 -9.22
C SER A 5 -1.95 -7.50 -8.56
N MET A 6 -2.00 -6.31 -9.17
CA MET A 6 -1.33 -5.09 -8.71
C MET A 6 -2.30 -4.08 -8.10
N LEU A 7 -3.45 -3.83 -8.73
CA LEU A 7 -4.44 -2.88 -8.23
C LEU A 7 -5.48 -3.62 -7.39
N GLY A 8 -5.43 -3.41 -6.07
CA GLY A 8 -6.44 -3.87 -5.11
C GLY A 8 -7.45 -2.78 -4.77
N ASP A 9 -8.41 -3.12 -3.90
CA ASP A 9 -9.39 -2.13 -3.44
C ASP A 9 -8.75 -1.03 -2.59
N SER A 10 -7.65 -1.33 -1.89
CA SER A 10 -6.89 -0.38 -1.06
C SER A 10 -5.94 0.51 -1.87
N GLY A 11 -5.84 0.31 -3.18
CA GLY A 11 -4.93 1.01 -4.07
C GLY A 11 -3.89 0.10 -4.71
N LEU A 12 -2.82 0.73 -5.21
CA LEU A 12 -1.76 0.03 -5.92
C LEU A 12 -0.83 -0.69 -4.93
N ARG A 13 -0.73 -2.02 -5.05
CA ARG A 13 0.19 -2.83 -4.25
C ARG A 13 1.63 -2.58 -4.67
N THR A 14 2.51 -2.58 -3.69
CA THR A 14 3.97 -2.50 -3.86
C THR A 14 4.59 -3.77 -4.43
N LEU A 15 3.88 -4.90 -4.34
CA LEU A 15 4.28 -6.19 -4.92
C LEU A 15 3.03 -6.96 -5.38
N ALA A 16 3.11 -7.64 -6.53
CA ALA A 16 2.00 -8.39 -7.09
C ALA A 16 1.55 -9.51 -6.14
N ARG A 17 0.23 -9.71 -6.02
CA ARG A 17 -0.35 -10.73 -5.12
C ARG A 17 0.05 -12.18 -5.47
N SER A 18 0.53 -12.41 -6.69
CA SER A 18 1.01 -13.71 -7.19
C SER A 18 2.48 -13.97 -6.85
N HIS A 19 3.21 -12.98 -6.35
CA HIS A 19 4.63 -13.15 -6.03
C HIS A 19 4.79 -13.93 -4.72
N VAL A 20 5.79 -14.83 -4.65
CA VAL A 20 6.02 -15.69 -3.47
C VAL A 20 6.29 -14.89 -2.18
N SER A 21 6.90 -13.71 -2.32
CA SER A 21 7.18 -12.80 -1.21
C SER A 21 6.04 -11.83 -0.88
N TYR A 22 4.85 -12.00 -1.48
CA TYR A 22 3.71 -11.13 -1.23
C TYR A 22 3.24 -11.22 0.22
N ARG A 23 3.28 -10.07 0.89
CA ARG A 23 2.83 -9.85 2.27
C ARG A 23 1.91 -8.62 2.26
N PRO A 24 0.57 -8.79 2.35
CA PRO A 24 -0.37 -7.69 2.18
C PRO A 24 -0.21 -6.57 3.22
N GLY A 25 0.23 -6.88 4.44
CA GLY A 25 0.55 -5.90 5.49
C GLY A 25 2.05 -5.59 5.61
N GLY A 26 2.87 -6.11 4.70
CA GLY A 26 4.32 -5.97 4.75
C GLY A 26 4.80 -4.66 4.12
N TYR A 27 5.87 -4.11 4.67
CA TYR A 27 6.49 -2.88 4.19
C TYR A 27 7.07 -3.12 2.80
N HIS A 28 6.60 -2.37 1.79
CA HIS A 28 6.95 -2.50 0.37
C HIS A 28 6.98 -3.94 -0.19
N THR A 29 6.19 -4.85 0.37
CA THR A 29 6.13 -6.26 -0.04
C THR A 29 4.71 -6.73 -0.32
N GLY A 30 3.77 -5.80 -0.53
CA GLY A 30 2.38 -6.13 -0.82
C GLY A 30 1.36 -5.13 -0.28
N SER A 31 1.76 -4.26 0.65
CA SER A 31 0.97 -3.10 1.07
C SER A 31 0.72 -2.12 -0.08
N ALA A 32 -0.32 -1.29 0.05
CA ALA A 32 -0.64 -0.21 -0.86
C ALA A 32 -0.33 1.15 -0.21
N TRP A 33 0.49 1.97 -0.87
CA TRP A 33 0.91 3.27 -0.36
C TRP A 33 0.20 4.39 -1.13
N PRO A 34 -0.57 5.27 -0.45
CA PRO A 34 -1.29 6.35 -1.12
C PRO A 34 -0.43 7.22 -2.02
N PHE A 35 0.79 7.53 -1.55
CA PHE A 35 1.76 8.32 -2.28
C PHE A 35 2.21 7.66 -3.58
N ASP A 36 2.66 6.39 -3.52
CA ASP A 36 3.09 5.61 -4.68
C ASP A 36 1.99 5.51 -5.73
N GLY A 37 0.76 5.29 -5.27
CA GLY A 37 -0.42 5.19 -6.11
C GLY A 37 -0.75 6.52 -6.82
N VAL A 38 -0.71 7.65 -6.10
CA VAL A 38 -0.94 8.98 -6.71
C VAL A 38 0.17 9.35 -7.68
N LEU A 39 1.43 9.07 -7.35
CA LEU A 39 2.55 9.31 -8.26
C LEU A 39 2.39 8.50 -9.55
N THR A 40 1.95 7.25 -9.44
CA THR A 40 1.61 6.39 -10.58
C THR A 40 0.45 6.97 -11.39
N ALA A 41 -0.64 7.40 -10.72
CA ALA A 41 -1.79 8.01 -11.38
C ALA A 41 -1.41 9.27 -12.18
N ARG A 42 -0.53 10.12 -11.63
CA ARG A 42 0.00 11.31 -12.32
C ARG A 42 0.83 10.93 -13.55
N GLY A 43 1.67 9.91 -13.45
CA GLY A 43 2.40 9.36 -14.59
C GLY A 43 1.46 8.87 -15.70
N LEU A 44 0.41 8.13 -15.33
CA LEU A 44 -0.60 7.66 -16.27
C LEU A 44 -1.31 8.81 -16.99
N LEU A 45 -1.72 9.87 -16.28
CA LEU A 45 -2.31 11.07 -16.90
C LEU A 45 -1.35 11.72 -17.89
N LYS A 46 -0.09 11.92 -17.49
CA LYS A 46 0.94 12.53 -18.33
C LYS A 46 1.14 11.79 -19.66
N HIS A 47 0.89 10.48 -19.67
CA HIS A 47 1.04 9.63 -20.85
C HIS A 47 -0.29 9.29 -21.56
N GLY A 48 -1.41 9.93 -21.18
CA GLY A 48 -2.70 9.75 -21.85
C GLY A 48 -3.52 8.52 -21.41
N PHE A 49 -3.07 7.77 -20.39
CA PHE A 49 -3.79 6.64 -19.80
C PHE A 49 -4.84 7.12 -18.78
N ILE A 50 -5.82 7.88 -19.27
CA ILE A 50 -6.78 8.58 -18.42
C ILE A 50 -7.65 7.60 -17.63
N LYS A 51 -8.15 6.54 -18.27
CA LYS A 51 -9.04 5.55 -17.63
C LYS A 51 -8.32 4.80 -16.51
N GLU A 52 -7.10 4.35 -16.77
CA GLU A 52 -6.27 3.63 -15.81
C GLU A 52 -5.91 4.52 -14.63
N SER A 53 -5.59 5.79 -14.91
CA SER A 53 -5.32 6.77 -13.85
C SER A 53 -6.55 6.95 -12.95
N GLN A 54 -7.73 7.18 -13.53
CA GLN A 54 -8.98 7.33 -12.78
C GLN A 54 -9.30 6.11 -11.91
N GLN A 55 -9.02 4.89 -12.40
CA GLN A 55 -9.17 3.68 -11.61
C GLN A 55 -8.26 3.70 -10.38
N VAL A 56 -6.97 3.99 -10.56
CA VAL A 56 -5.99 4.06 -9.46
C VAL A 56 -6.39 5.13 -8.44
N GLN A 57 -6.76 6.32 -8.91
CA GLN A 57 -7.23 7.43 -8.07
C GLN A 57 -8.44 7.04 -7.22
N ALA A 58 -9.45 6.41 -7.84
CA ALA A 58 -10.67 5.98 -7.16
C ALA A 58 -10.37 4.97 -6.04
N ARG A 59 -9.48 3.99 -6.27
CA ARG A 59 -9.10 3.01 -5.24
C ARG A 59 -8.42 3.66 -4.04
N ILE A 60 -7.43 4.53 -4.31
CA ILE A 60 -6.66 5.20 -3.24
C ILE A 60 -7.57 6.13 -2.45
N LYS A 61 -8.40 6.93 -3.13
CA LYS A 61 -9.34 7.84 -2.47
C LYS A 61 -10.29 7.08 -1.56
N ASN A 62 -10.89 6.00 -2.07
CA ASN A 62 -11.81 5.15 -1.30
C ASN A 62 -11.12 4.55 -0.06
N ALA A 63 -9.87 4.09 -0.20
CA ALA A 63 -9.11 3.54 0.92
C ALA A 63 -8.82 4.60 2.00
N ILE A 64 -8.38 5.80 1.60
CA ILE A 64 -8.14 6.91 2.54
C ILE A 64 -9.43 7.27 3.28
N GLU A 65 -10.53 7.48 2.56
CA GLU A 65 -11.83 7.83 3.16
C GLU A 65 -12.34 6.72 4.10
N SER A 66 -12.17 5.45 3.71
CA SER A 66 -12.57 4.29 4.53
C SER A 66 -11.72 4.12 5.80
N SER A 67 -10.51 4.68 5.84
CA SER A 67 -9.61 4.57 6.99
C SER A 67 -9.96 5.52 8.14
N GLY A 68 -10.72 6.58 7.87
CA GLY A 68 -11.01 7.64 8.84
C GLY A 68 -9.78 8.50 9.23
N GLY A 69 -8.68 8.44 8.48
CA GLY A 69 -7.45 9.19 8.76
C GLY A 69 -6.57 9.36 7.52
N TYR A 70 -5.26 9.58 7.73
CA TYR A 70 -4.27 9.70 6.65
C TYR A 70 -3.11 8.72 6.85
N PRO A 71 -3.34 7.39 6.82
CA PRO A 71 -2.33 6.43 7.22
C PRO A 71 -1.18 6.34 6.24
N GLU A 72 -0.04 5.90 6.75
CA GLU A 72 1.19 5.68 6.01
C GLU A 72 1.02 4.76 4.80
N PHE A 73 0.36 3.63 5.02
CA PHE A 73 0.02 2.63 4.01
C PHE A 73 -1.21 1.81 4.45
N PHE A 74 -1.76 1.06 3.50
CA PHE A 74 -2.88 0.15 3.69
C PHE A 74 -2.49 -1.29 3.40
N ARG A 75 -3.26 -2.24 3.93
CA ARG A 75 -3.12 -3.65 3.57
C ARG A 75 -3.57 -3.90 2.13
N GLY A 76 -2.78 -4.67 1.37
CA GLY A 76 -3.07 -5.00 -0.03
C GLY A 76 -4.20 -6.02 -0.24
N ASP A 77 -4.71 -6.63 0.83
CA ASP A 77 -5.78 -7.64 0.82
C ASP A 77 -7.12 -7.12 1.39
N TRP A 78 -7.28 -5.81 1.59
CA TRP A 78 -8.60 -5.22 1.84
C TRP A 78 -9.48 -5.36 0.58
N PRO A 79 -10.79 -5.70 0.70
CA PRO A 79 -11.57 -5.85 1.94
C PRO A 79 -11.64 -7.25 2.54
N GLU A 80 -10.90 -8.24 2.03
CA GLU A 80 -10.88 -9.60 2.59
C GLU A 80 -10.38 -9.61 4.05
N LYS A 81 -9.50 -8.66 4.39
CA LYS A 81 -9.00 -8.38 5.74
C LYS A 81 -9.14 -6.89 6.08
N ASP A 82 -8.85 -6.56 7.34
CA ASP A 82 -8.81 -5.18 7.83
C ASP A 82 -7.96 -4.28 6.91
N LEU A 83 -8.40 -3.05 6.69
CA LEU A 83 -7.66 -2.08 5.88
C LEU A 83 -6.33 -1.69 6.53
N ILE A 84 -6.32 -1.56 7.85
CA ILE A 84 -5.18 -1.13 8.66
C ILE A 84 -4.53 -2.36 9.28
N ASN A 85 -3.22 -2.47 9.10
CA ASN A 85 -2.46 -3.52 9.78
C ASN A 85 -2.40 -3.24 11.29
N ARG A 86 -2.70 -4.25 12.12
CA ARG A 86 -2.82 -4.10 13.59
C ARG A 86 -1.83 -4.93 14.38
N PHE A 87 -0.93 -5.64 13.70
CA PHE A 87 0.04 -6.54 14.35
C PHE A 87 1.46 -6.25 13.87
N ILE A 88 2.42 -6.60 14.72
CA ILE A 88 3.83 -6.68 14.39
C ILE A 88 4.14 -8.13 14.03
N GLN A 89 4.88 -8.33 12.95
CA GLN A 89 5.44 -9.63 12.61
C GLN A 89 6.94 -9.47 12.37
N ASP A 90 7.70 -10.22 13.15
CA ASP A 90 9.15 -10.26 13.12
C ASP A 90 9.58 -11.69 12.71
N VAL A 91 10.60 -11.82 11.86
CA VAL A 91 11.18 -13.09 11.41
C VAL A 91 12.61 -13.17 11.90
N GLN A 92 12.97 -14.30 12.49
CA GLN A 92 14.33 -14.67 12.86
C GLN A 92 14.75 -15.85 12.02
N PHE A 93 16.01 -15.85 11.61
CA PHE A 93 16.64 -16.99 10.97
C PHE A 93 17.65 -17.54 11.96
N ASP A 94 17.65 -18.84 12.17
CA ASP A 94 18.74 -19.47 12.92
C ASP A 94 19.91 -19.65 11.95
N ASP A 95 21.11 -19.25 12.34
CA ASP A 95 22.31 -19.67 11.64
C ASP A 95 22.71 -21.08 12.12
N GLU A 96 23.44 -21.83 11.29
CA GLU A 96 23.91 -23.18 11.62
C GLU A 96 24.85 -23.20 12.85
N SER A 97 25.30 -22.03 13.32
CA SER A 97 26.16 -21.88 14.49
C SER A 97 25.42 -21.73 15.81
N GLY A 98 24.07 -21.67 15.79
CA GLY A 98 23.24 -21.52 16.97
C GLY A 98 23.30 -20.13 17.62
N VAL A 99 23.88 -19.15 16.93
CA VAL A 99 23.83 -17.75 17.34
C VAL A 99 22.50 -17.18 16.85
N ARG A 100 21.70 -16.60 17.76
CA ARG A 100 20.44 -15.94 17.36
C ARG A 100 20.74 -14.84 16.34
N ALA A 101 20.34 -15.04 15.09
CA ALA A 101 20.56 -14.03 14.06
C ALA A 101 19.69 -12.80 14.29
N HIS A 102 19.99 -11.73 13.55
CA HIS A 102 19.24 -10.49 13.57
C HIS A 102 17.76 -10.73 13.26
N THR A 103 16.89 -10.10 14.06
CA THR A 103 15.44 -10.10 13.83
C THR A 103 15.08 -9.11 12.74
N ASN A 104 14.35 -9.55 11.72
CA ASN A 104 13.84 -8.67 10.67
C ASN A 104 12.34 -8.43 10.85
N ARG A 105 11.94 -7.16 10.96
CA ARG A 105 10.54 -6.77 11.01
C ARG A 105 9.94 -6.76 9.62
N ILE A 106 8.94 -7.59 9.39
CA ILE A 106 8.32 -7.78 8.08
C ILE A 106 6.92 -7.16 7.97
N ALA A 107 6.25 -6.88 9.09
CA ALA A 107 4.97 -6.16 9.11
C ALA A 107 4.81 -5.40 10.44
N GLN A 108 4.15 -4.24 10.38
CA GLN A 108 3.82 -3.43 11.56
C GLN A 108 2.60 -2.55 11.30
N PRO A 109 1.95 -1.99 12.34
CA PRO A 109 0.94 -0.96 12.13
C PRO A 109 1.50 0.27 11.43
N PRO A 110 0.77 0.88 10.48
CA PRO A 110 1.19 2.13 9.87
C PRO A 110 1.11 3.28 10.88
N GLN A 111 1.88 4.34 10.64
CA GLN A 111 1.56 5.62 11.27
C GLN A 111 0.20 6.12 10.77
N ILE A 112 -0.70 6.51 11.67
CA ILE A 112 -2.10 6.84 11.33
C ILE A 112 -2.25 8.19 10.61
N ILE A 113 -1.28 9.09 10.79
CA ILE A 113 -1.22 10.38 10.10
C ILE A 113 0.15 10.53 9.47
N GLN A 114 0.18 10.64 8.14
CA GLN A 114 1.39 10.86 7.36
C GLN A 114 1.22 11.99 6.35
N GLY A 115 2.23 12.84 6.25
CA GLY A 115 2.19 14.05 5.42
C GLY A 115 2.02 13.74 3.93
N TRP A 116 2.62 12.64 3.45
CA TRP A 116 2.46 12.21 2.05
C TRP A 116 1.05 11.71 1.74
N THR A 117 0.35 11.11 2.69
CA THR A 117 -1.04 10.69 2.51
C THR A 117 -1.99 11.89 2.49
N VAL A 118 -1.71 12.91 3.32
CA VAL A 118 -2.41 14.19 3.25
C VAL A 118 -2.19 14.86 1.88
N ALA A 119 -0.95 14.90 1.39
CA ALA A 119 -0.64 15.48 0.08
C ALA A 119 -1.32 14.69 -1.07
N ALA A 120 -1.27 13.36 -1.01
CA ALA A 120 -1.95 12.49 -1.96
C ALA A 120 -3.46 12.75 -1.99
N TYR A 121 -4.10 12.81 -0.82
CA TYR A 121 -5.53 13.08 -0.70
C TYR A 121 -5.91 14.49 -1.17
N SER A 122 -5.09 15.49 -0.85
CA SER A 122 -5.27 16.86 -1.33
C SER A 122 -5.31 16.89 -2.86
N TRP A 123 -4.34 16.25 -3.53
CA TRP A 123 -4.35 16.17 -5.00
C TRP A 123 -5.56 15.41 -5.55
N LEU A 124 -5.97 14.30 -4.93
CA LEU A 124 -7.14 13.51 -5.35
C LEU A 124 -8.48 14.25 -5.21
N THR A 125 -8.55 15.26 -4.34
CA THR A 125 -9.78 16.02 -4.04
C THR A 125 -9.75 17.44 -4.57
N SER A 126 -8.61 17.88 -5.09
CA SER A 126 -8.48 19.15 -5.80
C SER A 126 -9.41 19.12 -7.01
N ARG A 127 -10.36 20.06 -7.08
CA ARG A 127 -11.07 20.31 -8.33
C ARG A 127 -10.18 21.22 -9.17
N ASP A 128 -9.83 20.76 -10.37
CA ASP A 128 -9.29 21.63 -11.42
C ASP A 128 -10.30 22.76 -11.73
#